data_AF-A0A6M0IR05-F1
#
_entry.id   AF-A0A6M0IR05-F1
#
_cell.length_a   1.000
_cell.length_b   1.000
_cell.length_c   1.000
_cell.angle_alpha   90.00
_cell.angle_beta   90.00
_cell.angle_gamma   90.00
#
_symmetry.space_group_name_H-M   'P 1'
#
loop_
_entity.id
_entity.type
_entity.pdbx_description
1 polymer ?
#
loop_
_entity_poly.entity_id
_entity_poly.type
_entity_poly.pdbx_seq_one_letter_code
_entity_poly.pdbx_strand_id
1 'polypeptide(L)'
;MNTDKDQLAFELSAFNKLSSTSSIQVITDAYNRILIMVQAVILTRNDPDSTTRAWSLLNDDAYKYLSEIQEGKRDATDELKRTVSQVGQILSIA
;
A
#
# COMPACT_ATOMS: atom_id res chain seq x y z
N MET A 1 -18.23 -7.16 11.72
CA MET A 1 -17.50 -6.81 10.49
C MET A 1 -16.28 -6.02 10.90
N ASN A 2 -15.10 -6.37 10.41
CA ASN A 2 -13.87 -5.62 10.69
C ASN A 2 -13.70 -4.65 9.51
N THR A 3 -14.48 -3.56 9.53
CA THR A 3 -14.69 -2.63 8.40
C THR A 3 -13.38 -2.15 7.79
N ASP A 4 -12.35 -1.95 8.62
CA ASP A 4 -11.04 -1.47 8.17
C ASP A 4 -10.27 -2.51 7.35
N LYS A 5 -10.43 -3.81 7.64
CA LYS A 5 -9.79 -4.89 6.87
C LYS A 5 -10.45 -5.05 5.51
N ASP A 6 -11.77 -5.02 5.48
CA ASP A 6 -12.54 -5.14 4.24
C ASP A 6 -12.29 -3.92 3.33
N GLN A 7 -12.20 -2.72 3.91
CA GLN A 7 -11.85 -1.51 3.19
C GLN A 7 -10.40 -1.54 2.68
N LEU A 8 -9.45 -2.02 3.49
CA LEU A 8 -8.05 -2.16 3.06
C LEU A 8 -7.92 -3.18 1.92
N ALA A 9 -8.62 -4.32 1.97
CA ALA A 9 -8.71 -5.27 0.86
C ALA A 9 -9.18 -4.60 -0.44
N PHE A 10 -10.23 -3.78 -0.34
CA PHE A 10 -10.75 -3.03 -1.47
C PHE A 10 -9.71 -2.06 -2.06
N GLU A 11 -9.04 -1.24 -1.24
CA GLU A 11 -8.03 -0.31 -1.72
C GLU A 11 -6.81 -1.02 -2.31
N LEU A 12 -6.35 -2.13 -1.70
CA LEU A 12 -5.26 -2.95 -2.25
C LEU A 12 -5.62 -3.50 -3.64
N SER A 13 -6.84 -4.01 -3.80
CA SER A 13 -7.35 -4.50 -5.10
C SER A 13 -7.45 -3.37 -6.14
N ALA A 14 -7.94 -2.20 -5.73
CA ALA A 14 -8.06 -1.03 -6.59
C ALA A 14 -6.68 -0.51 -7.03
N PHE A 15 -5.72 -0.45 -6.10
CA PHE A 15 -4.35 -0.02 -6.36
C PHE A 15 -3.64 -0.94 -7.34
N ASN A 16 -3.83 -2.26 -7.21
CA ASN A 16 -3.23 -3.22 -8.14
C ASN A 16 -3.80 -3.13 -9.57
N LYS A 17 -4.93 -2.45 -9.77
CA LYS A 17 -5.53 -2.18 -11.08
C LYS A 17 -5.09 -0.85 -11.69
N LEU A 18 -4.30 -0.04 -10.97
CA LEU A 18 -3.73 1.19 -11.53
C LEU A 18 -2.80 0.89 -12.71
N SER A 19 -2.88 1.74 -13.72
CA SER A 19 -2.04 1.71 -14.91
C SER A 19 -0.76 2.54 -14.68
N SER A 20 0.34 2.17 -15.33
CA SER A 20 1.55 3.02 -15.38
C SER A 20 1.30 4.39 -16.04
N THR A 21 0.23 4.49 -16.84
CA THR A 21 -0.24 5.74 -17.45
C THR A 21 -1.17 6.56 -16.54
N SER A 22 -1.56 6.04 -15.37
CA SER A 22 -2.33 6.81 -14.40
C SER A 22 -1.56 8.08 -13.99
N SER A 23 -2.27 9.16 -13.67
CA SER A 23 -1.62 10.39 -13.22
C SER A 23 -0.89 10.15 -11.90
N ILE A 24 0.22 10.88 -11.69
CA ILE A 24 1.01 10.79 -10.45
C ILE A 24 0.14 11.08 -9.22
N GLN A 25 -0.78 12.04 -9.36
CA GLN A 25 -1.72 12.38 -8.29
C GLN A 25 -2.65 11.21 -7.94
N VAL A 26 -3.20 10.51 -8.93
CA VAL A 26 -4.06 9.32 -8.67
C VAL A 26 -3.28 8.21 -7.96
N ILE A 27 -2.03 7.97 -8.34
CA ILE A 27 -1.17 6.96 -7.70
C ILE A 27 -0.87 7.37 -6.25
N THR A 28 -0.52 8.64 -6.03
CA THR A 28 -0.20 9.21 -4.70
C THR A 28 -1.42 9.15 -3.78
N ASP A 29 -2.59 9.54 -4.26
CA ASP A 29 -3.82 9.53 -3.47
C ASP A 29 -4.22 8.10 -3.08
N ALA A 30 -4.08 7.14 -4.00
CA ALA A 30 -4.37 5.74 -3.72
C ALA A 30 -3.40 5.14 -2.70
N TYR A 31 -2.10 5.48 -2.81
CA TYR A 31 -1.09 5.10 -1.83
C TYR A 31 -1.41 5.65 -0.43
N ASN A 32 -1.76 6.94 -0.33
CA ASN A 32 -2.09 7.57 0.95
C ASN A 32 -3.33 6.96 1.62
N ARG A 33 -4.35 6.55 0.84
CA ARG A 33 -5.50 5.82 1.39
C ARG A 33 -5.08 4.49 2.03
N ILE A 34 -4.21 3.73 1.34
CA ILE A 34 -3.67 2.47 1.87
C ILE A 34 -2.87 2.71 3.15
N LEU A 35 -2.03 3.75 3.17
CA LEU A 35 -1.24 4.13 4.36
C LEU A 35 -2.12 4.34 5.59
N ILE A 36 -3.18 5.14 5.45
CA ILE A 36 -4.12 5.43 6.55
C ILE A 36 -4.81 4.15 7.04
N MET A 37 -5.24 3.29 6.11
CA MET A 37 -5.94 2.05 6.47
C MET A 37 -5.01 1.02 7.12
N VAL A 38 -3.77 0.92 6.64
CA VAL A 38 -2.75 0.05 7.26
C VAL A 38 -2.46 0.51 8.68
N GLN A 39 -2.35 1.81 8.94
CA GLN A 39 -2.23 2.33 10.31
C GLN A 39 -3.40 1.90 11.19
N ALA A 40 -4.64 2.07 10.71
CA ALA A 40 -5.84 1.68 11.45
C ALA A 40 -5.86 0.16 11.76
N VAL A 41 -5.51 -0.68 10.79
CA VAL A 41 -5.43 -2.14 10.97
C VAL A 41 -4.32 -2.54 11.94
N ILE A 42 -3.17 -1.87 11.89
CA ILE A 42 -2.06 -2.15 12.82
C ILE A 42 -2.45 -1.84 14.26
N LEU A 43 -3.13 -0.71 14.51
CA LEU A 43 -3.56 -0.30 15.85
C LEU A 43 -4.54 -1.29 16.51
N THR A 44 -5.23 -2.12 15.71
CA THR A 44 -6.21 -3.10 16.19
C THR A 44 -5.68 -4.53 16.19
N ARG A 45 -4.43 -4.77 15.76
CA ARG A 45 -3.81 -6.09 15.67
C ARG A 45 -2.93 -6.39 16.88
N ASN A 46 -3.03 -7.62 17.40
CA ASN A 46 -2.13 -8.16 18.41
C ASN A 46 -1.04 -9.04 17.76
N ASP A 47 -0.29 -8.46 16.81
CA ASP A 47 0.77 -9.13 16.06
C ASP A 47 1.88 -8.10 15.71
N PRO A 48 2.77 -7.78 16.67
CA PRO A 48 3.75 -6.71 16.52
C PRO A 48 4.76 -6.97 15.40
N ASP A 49 5.11 -8.23 15.13
CA ASP A 49 6.07 -8.60 14.11
C ASP A 49 5.52 -8.34 12.70
N SER A 50 4.33 -8.86 12.40
CA SER A 50 3.71 -8.64 11.08
C SER A 50 3.36 -7.18 10.86
N THR A 51 2.87 -6.49 11.90
CA THR A 51 2.54 -5.06 11.80
C THR A 51 3.78 -4.20 11.57
N THR A 52 4.91 -4.49 12.24
CA THR A 52 6.19 -3.78 12.02
C THR A 52 6.72 -4.00 10.61
N ARG A 53 6.70 -5.24 10.12
CA ARG A 53 7.12 -5.58 8.76
C ARG A 53 6.25 -4.91 7.70
N ALA A 54 4.93 -4.95 7.88
CA ALA A 54 3.99 -4.27 6.99
C ALA A 54 4.19 -2.75 6.98
N TRP A 55 4.42 -2.16 8.16
CA TRP A 55 4.67 -0.73 8.29
C TRP A 55 5.96 -0.30 7.59
N SER A 56 7.09 -0.99 7.83
CA SER A 56 8.36 -0.65 7.18
C SER A 56 8.31 -0.84 5.67
N LEU A 57 7.69 -1.94 5.20
CA LEU A 57 7.54 -2.20 3.77
C LEU A 57 6.72 -1.09 3.07
N LEU A 58 5.69 -0.56 3.75
CA LEU A 58 4.88 0.52 3.21
C LEU A 58 5.62 1.87 3.33
N ASN A 59 6.00 2.25 4.54
CA ASN A 59 6.52 3.58 4.84
C ASN A 59 7.91 3.86 4.26
N ASP A 60 8.71 2.82 4.03
CA ASP A 60 10.09 2.97 3.56
C ASP A 60 10.20 2.52 2.09
N ASP A 61 9.98 1.22 1.82
CA ASP A 61 10.20 0.64 0.50
C ASP A 61 9.18 1.13 -0.53
N ALA A 62 7.88 1.07 -0.22
CA ALA A 62 6.85 1.54 -1.14
C ALA A 62 6.91 3.06 -1.33
N TYR A 63 7.21 3.83 -0.26
CA TYR A 63 7.40 5.28 -0.38
C TYR A 63 8.56 5.65 -1.31
N LYS A 64 9.66 4.89 -1.28
CA LYS A 64 10.78 5.07 -2.22
C LYS A 64 10.31 4.96 -3.68
N TYR A 65 9.56 3.91 -4.01
CA TYR A 65 9.05 3.74 -5.38
C TYR A 65 8.03 4.82 -5.77
N LEU A 66 7.21 5.28 -4.83
CA LEU A 66 6.32 6.43 -5.06
C LEU A 66 7.12 7.70 -5.40
N SER A 67 8.19 7.97 -4.65
CA SER A 67 9.08 9.11 -4.91
C SER A 67 9.73 9.01 -6.30
N GLU A 68 10.18 7.82 -6.70
CA GLU A 68 10.73 7.58 -8.04
C GLU A 68 9.69 7.88 -9.15
N ILE A 69 8.43 7.48 -8.97
CA ILE A 69 7.35 7.79 -9.90
C ILE A 69 7.09 9.31 -9.97
N GLN A 70 7.12 9.99 -8.82
CA GLN A 70 6.96 11.45 -8.73
C GLN A 70 8.09 12.21 -9.43
N GLU A 71 9.30 11.64 -9.46
CA GLU A 71 10.45 12.12 -10.25
C GLU A 71 10.36 11.78 -11.76
N GLY A 72 9.33 11.03 -12.18
CA GLY A 72 9.10 10.64 -13.57
C GLY A 72 9.62 9.25 -13.95
N LYS A 73 10.17 8.48 -13.02
CA LYS A 73 10.58 7.08 -13.24
C LYS A 73 9.36 6.16 -13.20
N ARG A 74 8.61 6.14 -14.30
CA ARG A 74 7.32 5.42 -14.40
C ARG A 74 7.45 3.90 -14.31
N ASP A 75 8.63 3.36 -14.59
CA ASP A 75 8.99 1.95 -14.42
C ASP A 75 8.94 1.48 -12.97
N ALA A 76 9.08 2.38 -11.99
CA ALA A 76 8.90 2.06 -10.57
C ALA A 76 7.44 1.73 -10.18
N THR A 77 6.46 1.89 -11.09
CA THR A 77 5.04 1.57 -10.82
C THR A 77 4.84 0.09 -10.50
N ASP A 78 5.52 -0.81 -11.19
CA ASP A 78 5.35 -2.25 -10.98
C ASP A 78 5.93 -2.68 -9.62
N GLU A 79 7.08 -2.11 -9.23
CA GLU A 79 7.68 -2.34 -7.92
C GLU A 79 6.84 -1.76 -6.79
N LEU A 80 6.26 -0.57 -6.98
CA LEU A 80 5.30 0.00 -6.04
C LEU A 80 4.11 -0.92 -5.82
N LYS A 81 3.50 -1.43 -6.91
CA LYS A 81 2.35 -2.34 -6.84
C LYS A 81 2.70 -3.66 -6.17
N ARG A 82 3.88 -4.23 -6.47
CA ARG A 82 4.38 -5.45 -5.84
C ARG A 82 4.55 -5.27 -4.33
N THR A 83 5.19 -4.17 -3.93
CA THR A 83 5.47 -3.84 -2.53
C THR A 83 4.17 -3.60 -1.75
N VAL A 84 3.24 -2.83 -2.31
CA VAL A 84 1.90 -2.62 -1.71
C VAL A 84 1.11 -3.92 -1.60
N SER A 85 1.19 -4.82 -2.58
CA SER A 85 0.52 -6.13 -2.53
C SER A 85 1.08 -7.04 -1.42
N GLN A 86 2.38 -6.99 -1.18
CA GLN A 86 3.03 -7.73 -0.09
C GLN A 86 2.56 -7.28 1.29
N VAL A 87 2.22 -5.99 1.47
CA VAL A 87 1.63 -5.50 2.72
C VAL A 87 0.32 -6.23 3.04
N GLY A 88 -0.55 -6.42 2.05
CA GLY A 88 -1.77 -7.21 2.19
C GLY A 88 -1.49 -8.65 2.64
N GLN A 89 -0.51 -9.30 2.03
CA GLN A 89 -0.12 -10.66 2.38
C GLN A 89 0.40 -10.77 3.82
N ILE A 90 1.27 -9.86 4.25
CA ILE A 90 1.80 -9.82 5.62
C ILE A 90 0.67 -9.61 6.63
N LEU A 91 -0.27 -8.73 6.31
CA LEU A 91 -1.44 -8.46 7.16
C LEU A 91 -2.57 -9.48 6.98
N SER A 92 -2.36 -10.55 6.20
CA SER A 92 -3.38 -11.57 5.91
C SER A 92 -4.71 -10.95 5.46
N ILE A 93 -4.63 -9.94 4.60
CA ILE A 93 -5.75 -9.24 3.98
C ILE A 93 -5.82 -9.70 2.52
N ALA A 94 -7.00 -10.18 2.12
CA ALA A 94 -7.29 -10.76 0.81
C ALA A 94 -8.23 -9.86 0.03
#